data_AF-A0A453BQT2-F1
#
_entry.id   AF-A0A453BQT2-F1
#
_cell.length_a   1.000
_cell.length_b   1.000
_cell.length_c   1.000
_cell.angle_alpha   90.00
_cell.angle_beta   90.00
_cell.angle_gamma   90.00
#
_symmetry.space_group_name_H-M   'P 1'
#
loop_
_entity.id
_entity.type
_entity.pdbx_description
1 polymer ?
#
loop_
_entity_poly.entity_id
_entity_poly.type
_entity_poly.pdbx_seq_one_letter_code
_entity_poly.pdbx_strand_id
1 'polypeptide(L)'
;LKIMNKDSEGYVPLSVISSWKKIKSLGATNQMLVKALRTSTKLIVSDDGKKVRRRQPFTEKHKEELQSRMIIAENLPEDSSRNSLEKVFSVVGSVKNIKICHPQEPSSARASKSDTLVSNKVIGSSCS
;
A
#
# COMPACT_ATOMS: atom_id res chain seq x y z
N LEU A 1 1.00 -5.95 -6.22
CA LEU A 1 1.91 -7.11 -6.44
C LEU A 1 1.97 -7.57 -7.89
N LYS A 2 0.89 -7.45 -8.70
CA LYS A 2 0.83 -7.92 -10.10
C LYS A 2 1.98 -7.50 -11.04
N ILE A 3 2.67 -6.39 -10.78
CA ILE A 3 3.75 -5.91 -11.66
C ILE A 3 5.12 -6.51 -11.29
N MET A 4 5.36 -6.79 -10.00
CA MET A 4 6.65 -7.33 -9.52
C MET A 4 6.84 -8.83 -9.83
N ASN A 5 5.76 -9.54 -10.15
CA ASN A 5 5.76 -11.00 -10.24
C ASN A 5 6.03 -11.53 -11.67
N LYS A 6 6.54 -10.68 -12.57
CA LYS A 6 6.83 -11.03 -13.97
C LYS A 6 8.32 -11.32 -14.23
N ASP A 7 9.18 -10.96 -13.29
CA ASP A 7 10.63 -11.09 -13.38
C ASP A 7 11.08 -12.02 -12.24
N SER A 8 11.91 -13.02 -12.55
CA SER A 8 12.36 -14.04 -11.59
C SER A 8 13.19 -13.47 -10.44
N GLU A 9 13.82 -12.31 -10.65
CA GLU A 9 14.61 -11.60 -9.62
C GLU A 9 13.80 -10.48 -8.94
N GLY A 10 12.53 -10.28 -9.35
CA GLY A 10 11.61 -9.31 -8.77
C GLY A 10 11.89 -7.86 -9.18
N TYR A 11 12.61 -7.65 -10.28
CA TYR A 11 12.84 -6.31 -10.83
C TYR A 11 11.60 -5.72 -11.50
N VAL A 12 11.46 -4.40 -11.36
CA VAL A 12 10.45 -3.59 -12.03
C VAL A 12 11.15 -2.52 -12.87
N PRO A 13 10.78 -2.32 -14.14
CA PRO A 13 11.33 -1.25 -14.96
C PRO A 13 11.08 0.14 -14.34
N LEU A 14 12.09 1.01 -14.37
CA LEU A 14 11.97 2.39 -13.89
C LEU A 14 10.91 3.20 -14.64
N SER A 15 10.62 2.85 -15.90
CA SER A 15 9.52 3.44 -16.68
C SER A 15 8.14 3.25 -16.01
N VAL A 16 7.94 2.13 -15.30
CA VAL A 16 6.72 1.92 -14.52
C VAL A 16 6.69 2.88 -13.33
N ILE A 17 7.81 3.02 -12.62
CA ILE A 17 7.91 3.88 -11.44
C ILE A 17 7.73 5.36 -11.81
N SER A 18 8.37 5.82 -12.89
CA SER A 18 8.24 7.19 -13.37
C SER A 18 6.85 7.51 -13.92
N SER A 19 6.07 6.50 -14.31
CA SER A 19 4.68 6.68 -14.74
C SER A 19 3.72 7.03 -13.60
N TRP A 20 4.09 6.79 -12.33
CA TRP A 20 3.21 6.97 -11.18
C TRP A 20 2.90 8.45 -10.95
N LYS A 21 1.61 8.76 -10.72
CA LYS A 21 1.13 10.14 -10.53
C LYS A 21 1.94 10.94 -9.51
N LYS A 22 2.25 10.33 -8.35
CA LYS A 22 3.05 10.94 -7.28
C LYS A 22 4.51 11.20 -7.67
N ILE A 23 5.07 10.39 -8.56
CA ILE A 23 6.43 10.61 -9.07
C ILE A 23 6.43 11.70 -10.13
N LYS A 24 5.45 11.67 -11.05
CA LYS A 24 5.27 12.70 -12.07
C LYS A 24 5.06 14.09 -11.46
N SER A 25 4.27 14.20 -10.40
CA SER A 25 4.03 15.47 -9.71
C SER A 25 5.28 16.08 -9.07
N LEU A 26 6.33 15.28 -8.85
CA LEU A 26 7.62 15.77 -8.34
C LEU A 26 8.56 16.25 -9.46
N GLY A 27 8.20 16.09 -10.74
CA GLY A 27 9.06 16.44 -11.87
C GLY A 27 10.37 15.63 -11.95
N ALA A 28 10.41 14.46 -11.31
CA ALA A 28 11.65 13.68 -11.19
C ALA A 28 12.04 13.05 -12.54
N THR A 29 13.26 13.33 -13.00
CA THR A 29 13.84 12.65 -14.17
C THR A 29 14.32 11.24 -13.80
N ASN A 30 14.52 10.37 -14.79
CA ASN A 30 15.07 9.03 -14.54
C ASN A 30 16.44 9.07 -13.86
N GLN A 31 17.30 10.04 -14.20
CA GLN A 31 18.61 10.21 -13.56
C GLN A 31 18.48 10.58 -12.08
N MET A 32 17.55 11.49 -11.75
CA MET A 32 17.25 11.86 -10.36
C MET A 32 16.71 10.66 -9.58
N LEU A 33 15.79 9.89 -10.18
CA LEU A 33 15.24 8.68 -9.58
C LEU A 33 16.34 7.65 -9.30
N VAL A 34 17.21 7.35 -10.27
CA VAL A 34 18.31 6.40 -10.08
C VAL A 34 19.23 6.83 -8.94
N LYS A 35 19.63 8.12 -8.93
CA LYS A 35 20.51 8.66 -7.88
C LYS A 35 19.85 8.55 -6.49
N ALA A 36 18.59 8.93 -6.38
CA ALA A 36 17.85 8.85 -5.11
C ALA A 36 17.59 7.40 -4.67
N LEU A 37 17.28 6.50 -5.60
CA LEU A 37 17.00 5.10 -5.27
C LEU A 37 18.26 4.35 -4.82
N ARG A 38 19.44 4.72 -5.34
CA ARG A 38 20.73 4.14 -4.92
C ARG A 38 21.12 4.49 -3.47
N THR A 39 20.59 5.56 -2.89
CA THR A 39 20.80 5.88 -1.47
C THR A 39 19.90 5.08 -0.53
N SER A 40 18.91 4.34 -1.06
CA SER A 40 17.97 3.57 -0.26
C SER A 40 18.59 2.31 0.31
N THR A 41 18.35 2.06 1.61
CA THR A 41 18.70 0.79 2.25
C THR A 41 17.74 -0.35 1.88
N LYS A 42 16.55 -0.03 1.33
CA LYS A 42 15.47 -1.01 1.08
C LYS A 42 15.32 -1.42 -0.38
N LEU A 43 15.96 -0.69 -1.29
CA LEU A 43 15.86 -0.91 -2.74
C LEU A 43 17.24 -1.18 -3.34
N ILE A 44 17.24 -1.87 -4.47
CA ILE A 44 18.42 -2.10 -5.30
C ILE A 44 18.06 -1.68 -6.72
N VAL A 45 18.91 -0.84 -7.31
CA VAL A 45 18.83 -0.45 -8.72
C VAL A 45 19.78 -1.35 -9.50
N SER A 46 19.36 -1.83 -10.68
CA SER A 46 20.24 -2.60 -11.57
C SER A 46 21.47 -1.77 -12.00
N ASP A 47 22.53 -2.45 -12.42
CA ASP A 47 23.79 -1.80 -12.79
C ASP A 47 23.59 -0.80 -13.94
N ASP A 48 22.78 -1.17 -14.92
CA ASP A 48 22.38 -0.32 -16.06
C ASP A 48 21.45 0.85 -15.68
N GLY A 49 20.97 0.91 -14.44
CA GLY A 49 20.10 1.96 -13.95
C GLY A 49 18.68 1.93 -14.53
N LYS A 50 18.23 0.82 -15.14
CA LYS A 50 16.92 0.75 -15.84
C LYS A 50 15.83 0.03 -15.05
N LYS A 51 16.20 -0.75 -14.03
CA LYS A 51 15.26 -1.50 -13.20
C LYS A 51 15.53 -1.30 -11.72
N VAL A 52 14.51 -1.51 -10.90
CA VAL A 52 14.60 -1.46 -9.44
C VAL A 52 13.88 -2.65 -8.82
N ARG A 53 14.44 -3.21 -7.75
CA ARG A 53 13.79 -4.26 -6.94
C ARG A 53 13.89 -3.94 -5.46
N ARG A 54 13.16 -4.68 -4.65
CA ARG A 54 13.36 -4.67 -3.20
C ARG A 54 14.66 -5.40 -2.87
N ARG A 55 15.43 -4.85 -1.90
CA ARG A 55 16.60 -5.52 -1.34
C ARG A 55 16.17 -6.82 -0.65
N GLN A 56 15.18 -6.72 0.22
CA GLN A 56 14.55 -7.86 0.87
C GLN A 56 13.24 -8.22 0.12
N PRO A 57 13.13 -9.44 -0.42
CA PRO A 57 11.89 -9.91 -1.04
C PRO A 57 10.70 -9.82 -0.07
N PHE A 58 9.53 -9.51 -0.62
CA PHE A 58 8.29 -9.59 0.14
C PHE A 58 7.82 -11.04 0.14
N THR A 59 7.62 -11.62 1.33
CA THR A 59 7.31 -13.04 1.52
C THR A 59 5.91 -13.20 2.11
N GLU A 60 5.36 -14.43 2.09
CA GLU A 60 4.05 -14.70 2.69
C GLU A 60 4.01 -14.41 4.20
N LYS A 61 5.10 -14.67 4.93
CA LYS A 61 5.20 -14.26 6.35
C LYS A 61 4.96 -12.76 6.54
N HIS A 62 5.53 -11.91 5.66
CA HIS A 62 5.29 -10.47 5.74
C HIS A 62 3.83 -10.11 5.46
N LYS A 63 3.13 -10.88 4.62
CA LYS A 63 1.71 -10.71 4.33
C LYS A 63 0.85 -11.13 5.53
N GLU A 64 1.15 -12.27 6.15
CA GLU A 64 0.50 -12.74 7.38
C GLU A 64 0.67 -11.73 8.52
N GLU A 65 1.88 -11.23 8.73
CA GLU A 65 2.18 -10.18 9.71
C GLU A 65 1.48 -8.84 9.43
N LEU A 66 1.16 -8.54 8.16
CA LEU A 66 0.35 -7.36 7.82
C LEU A 66 -1.11 -7.62 8.10
N GLN A 67 -1.62 -8.81 7.77
CA GLN A 67 -3.01 -9.19 7.99
C GLN A 67 -3.35 -9.28 9.47
N SER A 68 -2.45 -9.80 10.32
CA SER A 68 -2.68 -9.90 11.77
C SER A 68 -2.83 -8.54 12.46
N ARG A 69 -2.31 -7.48 11.85
CA ARG A 69 -2.40 -6.08 12.33
C ARG A 69 -3.43 -5.25 11.56
N MET A 70 -4.17 -5.86 10.65
CA MET A 70 -5.22 -5.19 9.90
C MET A 70 -6.50 -5.21 10.72
N ILE A 71 -7.14 -4.05 10.84
CA ILE A 71 -8.47 -3.90 11.42
C ILE A 71 -9.44 -3.39 10.37
N ILE A 72 -10.71 -3.72 10.52
CA ILE A 72 -11.80 -3.17 9.71
C ILE A 72 -12.60 -2.25 10.62
N ALA A 73 -12.78 -1.01 10.18
CA ALA A 73 -13.58 -0.02 10.87
C ALA A 73 -14.81 0.31 10.02
N GLU A 74 -15.98 0.23 10.64
CA GLU A 74 -17.28 0.56 10.06
C GLU A 74 -17.91 1.69 10.90
N ASN A 75 -18.97 2.32 10.37
CA ASN A 75 -19.66 3.45 11.02
C ASN A 75 -18.72 4.64 11.31
N LEU A 76 -17.86 4.94 10.34
CA LEU A 76 -16.98 6.10 10.41
C LEU A 76 -17.80 7.41 10.34
N PRO A 77 -17.31 8.50 10.93
CA PRO A 77 -17.94 9.82 10.82
C PRO A 77 -18.08 10.25 9.35
N GLU A 78 -19.01 11.17 9.09
CA GLU A 78 -19.37 11.64 7.75
C GLU A 78 -18.16 12.17 6.96
N ASP A 79 -17.23 12.88 7.64
CA ASP A 79 -15.89 13.15 7.10
C ASP A 79 -15.02 11.90 7.16
N SER A 80 -15.10 11.08 6.12
CA SER A 80 -14.29 9.88 5.90
C SER A 80 -13.01 10.16 5.11
N SER A 81 -12.54 11.41 5.06
CA SER A 81 -11.28 11.74 4.40
C SER A 81 -10.11 11.00 5.04
N ARG A 82 -9.09 10.65 4.24
CA ARG A 82 -7.90 9.94 4.75
C ARG A 82 -7.24 10.68 5.93
N ASN A 83 -7.22 12.01 5.87
CA ASN A 83 -6.58 12.85 6.88
C ASN A 83 -7.36 12.85 8.22
N SER A 84 -8.70 12.84 8.19
CA SER A 84 -9.51 12.73 9.40
C SER A 84 -9.30 11.36 10.06
N LEU A 85 -9.28 10.29 9.25
CA LEU A 85 -9.10 8.93 9.73
C LEU A 85 -7.70 8.71 10.32
N GLU A 86 -6.65 9.23 9.68
CA GLU A 86 -5.29 9.18 10.23
C GLU A 86 -5.25 9.85 11.62
N LYS A 87 -5.93 10.99 11.81
CA LYS A 87 -6.02 11.66 13.12
C LYS A 87 -6.76 10.82 14.16
N VAL A 88 -7.96 10.32 13.83
CA VAL A 88 -8.77 9.50 14.75
C VAL A 88 -8.00 8.27 15.22
N PHE A 89 -7.40 7.52 14.31
CA PHE A 89 -6.67 6.29 14.66
C PHE A 89 -5.27 6.56 15.24
N SER A 90 -4.70 7.75 15.08
CA SER A 90 -3.39 8.08 15.65
C SER A 90 -3.36 8.03 17.18
N VAL A 91 -4.51 8.22 17.84
CA VAL A 91 -4.64 8.20 19.31
C VAL A 91 -4.24 6.83 19.88
N VAL A 92 -4.51 5.75 19.16
CA VAL A 92 -4.25 4.38 19.60
C VAL A 92 -2.92 3.82 19.05
N GLY A 93 -2.22 4.58 18.20
CA GLY A 93 -0.91 4.22 17.69
C GLY A 93 -0.65 4.68 16.25
N SER A 94 0.55 4.36 15.75
CA SER A 94 0.96 4.74 14.40
C SER A 94 0.22 3.92 13.33
N VAL A 95 -0.52 4.61 12.47
CA VAL A 95 -1.20 4.01 11.32
C VAL A 95 -0.28 3.98 10.11
N LYS A 96 0.06 2.78 9.63
CA LYS A 96 0.96 2.63 8.47
C LYS A 96 0.25 2.74 7.12
N ASN A 97 -1.03 2.36 7.06
CA ASN A 97 -1.80 2.38 5.81
C ASN A 97 -3.30 2.46 6.12
N ILE A 98 -4.03 3.26 5.33
CA ILE A 98 -5.50 3.32 5.34
C ILE A 98 -5.99 3.02 3.93
N LYS A 99 -6.91 2.07 3.83
CA LYS A 99 -7.65 1.76 2.61
C LYS A 99 -9.12 2.08 2.86
N ILE A 100 -9.62 3.11 2.17
CA ILE A 100 -11.05 3.46 2.20
C ILE A 100 -11.74 2.60 1.14
N CYS A 101 -12.69 1.79 1.58
CA CYS A 101 -13.54 0.99 0.71
C CYS A 101 -14.90 1.69 0.62
N HIS A 102 -15.27 2.12 -0.58
CA HIS A 102 -16.63 2.58 -0.82
C HIS A 102 -17.46 1.32 -1.12
N PRO A 103 -18.55 1.05 -0.38
CA PRO A 103 -19.45 -0.03 -0.74
C PRO A 103 -19.90 0.19 -2.20
N GLN A 104 -19.89 -0.89 -2.99
CA GLN A 104 -20.40 -0.80 -4.36
C GLN A 104 -21.90 -0.49 -4.27
N GLU A 105 -22.35 0.60 -4.92
CA GLU A 105 -23.77 0.78 -5.22
C GLU A 105 -24.31 -0.53 -5.83
N PRO A 106 -25.47 -1.03 -5.39
CA PRO A 106 -26.01 -2.31 -5.84
C PRO A 106 -26.47 -2.20 -7.30
N SER A 107 -25.52 -2.25 -8.23
CA SER A 107 -25.76 -2.42 -9.67
C SER A 107 -25.23 -3.79 -10.08
N SER A 108 -26.20 -4.67 -10.36
CA SER A 108 -26.14 -5.97 -11.03
C SER A 108 -24.76 -6.58 -11.31
N ALA A 109 -24.49 -7.68 -10.60
CA ALA A 109 -23.68 -8.82 -11.01
C ALA A 109 -22.31 -8.56 -11.66
N ARG A 110 -21.23 -8.60 -10.86
CA ARG A 110 -20.02 -9.36 -11.20
C ARG A 110 -19.45 -10.02 -9.95
N ALA A 111 -19.60 -11.34 -9.88
CA ALA A 111 -18.88 -12.17 -8.92
C ALA A 111 -17.37 -11.95 -9.10
N SER A 112 -16.68 -11.56 -8.03
CA SER A 112 -15.22 -11.58 -7.98
C SER A 112 -14.78 -11.97 -6.57
N LYS A 113 -14.54 -13.28 -6.45
CA LYS A 113 -13.64 -14.00 -5.54
C LYS A 113 -13.68 -13.62 -4.06
N SER A 114 -14.17 -14.57 -3.28
CA SER A 114 -14.10 -14.66 -1.82
C SER A 114 -12.69 -14.36 -1.30
N ASP A 115 -12.51 -13.17 -0.74
CA ASP A 115 -11.47 -12.92 0.26
C ASP A 115 -12.05 -13.35 1.62
N THR A 116 -11.60 -14.49 2.15
CA THR A 116 -11.88 -14.88 3.53
C THR A 116 -11.19 -13.87 4.46
N LEU A 117 -11.95 -12.90 4.96
CA LEU A 117 -11.48 -11.89 5.89
C LEU A 117 -11.64 -12.40 7.33
N VAL A 118 -10.55 -12.82 7.95
CA VAL A 118 -10.49 -12.96 9.41
C VAL A 118 -10.54 -11.56 10.01
N SER A 119 -11.59 -11.31 10.79
CA SER A 119 -11.90 -10.01 11.39
C SER A 119 -11.41 -9.94 12.83
N ASN A 120 -10.46 -9.05 13.12
CA ASN A 120 -10.18 -8.62 14.49
C ASN A 120 -10.99 -7.34 14.73
N LYS A 121 -12.14 -7.49 15.39
CA LYS A 121 -13.08 -6.40 15.70
C LYS A 121 -12.58 -5.63 16.93
N VAL A 122 -12.28 -4.34 16.78
CA VAL A 122 -12.07 -3.44 17.92
C VAL A 122 -13.33 -2.59 18.07
N ILE A 123 -14.10 -2.85 19.12
CA ILE A 123 -15.26 -2.04 19.50
C ILE A 123 -14.73 -0.91 20.37
N GLY A 124 -14.64 0.30 19.82
CA GLY A 124 -14.45 1.50 20.61
C GLY A 124 -15.76 1.90 21.28
N SER A 125 -16.08 1.31 22.43
CA SER A 125 -17.13 1.84 23.31
C SER A 125 -16.53 2.98 24.14
N SER A 126 -16.73 4.22 23.71
CA SER A 126 -16.58 5.36 24.62
C SER A 126 -17.81 5.38 25.53
N CYS A 127 -17.62 4.92 26.76
CA CYS A 127 -18.58 5.08 27.84
C CYS A 127 -18.01 6.09 28.84
N SER A 128 -18.61 7.28 28.87
CA SER A 128 -18.88 8.15 30.04
C SER A 128 -19.32 9.52 29.51
#